data_AF-A0A6A5KDX3-F1
#
_entry.id   AF-A0A6A5KDX3-F1
#
_cell.length_a   1.000
_cell.length_b   1.000
_cell.length_c   1.000
_cell.angle_alpha   90.00
_cell.angle_beta   90.00
_cell.angle_gamma   90.00
#
_symmetry.space_group_name_H-M   'P 1'
#
loop_
_entity.id
_entity.type
_entity.pdbx_description
1 polymer ?
#
loop_
_entity_poly.entity_id
_entity_poly.type
_entity_poly.pdbx_seq_one_letter_code
_entity_poly.pdbx_strand_id
1 'polypeptide(L)' 'MSKRGISNFDTPKKARIKGAAEFMDAMGIPYFHTDLFKFHNVSKQQGWAILKEKEPE' A
#
# COMPACT_ATOMS: atom_id res chain seq x y z
N MET A 1 -21.94 -19.90 4.67
CA MET A 1 -21.03 -19.06 3.85
C MET A 1 -20.04 -18.38 4.78
N SER A 2 -18.80 -18.86 4.84
CA SER A 2 -17.73 -18.24 5.62
C SER A 2 -17.47 -16.84 5.07
N LYS A 3 -17.77 -15.80 5.85
CA LYS A 3 -17.31 -14.43 5.57
C LYS A 3 -15.79 -14.51 5.53
N ARG A 4 -15.21 -14.49 4.32
CA ARG A 4 -13.77 -14.34 4.10
C ARG A 4 -13.33 -13.20 4.99
N GLY A 5 -12.47 -13.51 5.96
CA GLY A 5 -11.94 -12.54 6.89
C GLY A 5 -11.45 -11.35 6.08
N ILE A 6 -12.11 -10.20 6.26
CA ILE A 6 -11.57 -8.93 5.87
C ILE A 6 -10.26 -8.87 6.64
N SER A 7 -9.17 -9.18 5.96
CA SER A 7 -7.85 -8.91 6.47
C SER A 7 -7.86 -7.40 6.71
N ASN A 8 -8.03 -7.01 7.98
CA ASN A 8 -8.09 -5.62 8.46
C ASN A 8 -6.72 -4.96 8.25
N PHE A 9 -6.25 -4.91 7.01
CA PHE A 9 -5.41 -3.81 6.59
C PHE A 9 -6.33 -2.62 6.63
N ASP A 10 -6.15 -1.79 7.66
CA ASP A 10 -6.78 -0.49 7.77
C ASP A 10 -6.85 0.13 6.37
N THR A 11 -8.05 0.25 5.79
CA THR A 11 -8.26 0.91 4.49
C THR A 11 -7.52 2.26 4.43
N PRO A 12 -7.43 3.05 5.52
CA PRO A 12 -6.59 4.25 5.59
C PRO A 12 -5.09 3.98 5.33
N LYS A 13 -4.56 2.85 5.81
CA LYS A 13 -3.14 2.50 5.64
C LYS A 13 -2.82 2.16 4.19
N LYS A 14 -3.71 1.44 3.50
CA LYS A 14 -3.57 1.15 2.07
C LYS A 14 -3.56 2.43 1.23
N ALA A 15 -4.56 3.28 1.44
CA ALA A 15 -4.69 4.57 0.74
C ALA A 15 -3.47 5.47 0.97
N ARG A 16 -2.93 5.51 2.19
CA ARG A 16 -1.70 6.27 2.51
C ARG A 16 -0.47 5.76 1.77
N ILE A 17 -0.26 4.44 1.73
CA ILE A 17 0.89 3.85 1.00
C ILE A 17 0.77 4.16 -0.50
N LYS A 18 -0.42 4.00 -1.08
CA LYS A 18 -0.67 4.28 -2.49
C LYS A 18 -0.44 5.76 -2.80
N GLY A 19 -1.05 6.68 -2.05
CA GLY A 19 -0.89 8.11 -2.25
C GLY A 19 0.54 8.61 -2.03
N ALA A 20 1.28 8.03 -1.09
CA ALA A 20 2.69 8.36 -0.88
C ALA A 20 3.57 7.90 -2.06
N ALA A 21 3.32 6.70 -2.59
CA ALA A 21 4.02 6.20 -3.76
C ALA A 21 3.73 7.09 -4.99
N GLU A 22 2.46 7.37 -5.26
CA GLU A 22 2.02 8.25 -6.35
C GLU A 22 2.61 9.66 -6.23
N PHE A 23 2.67 10.22 -5.02
CA PHE A 23 3.28 11.53 -4.77
C PHE A 23 4.78 11.52 -5.06
N MET A 24 5.52 10.53 -4.58
CA MET A 24 6.97 10.43 -4.80
C MET A 24 7.29 10.23 -6.28
N ASP A 25 6.50 9.40 -6.98
CA ASP A 25 6.62 9.19 -8.43
C ASP A 25 6.31 10.48 -9.21
N ALA A 26 5.23 11.19 -8.85
CA ALA A 26 4.84 12.44 -9.50
C ALA A 26 5.87 13.57 -9.28
N MET A 27 6.51 13.60 -8.11
CA MET A 27 7.56 14.56 -7.77
C MET A 27 8.95 14.14 -8.29
N GLY A 28 9.09 12.93 -8.84
CA GLY A 28 10.38 12.39 -9.29
C GLY A 28 11.38 12.16 -8.15
N ILE A 29 10.89 11.96 -6.92
CA ILE A 29 11.74 11.74 -5.74
C ILE A 29 12.18 10.28 -5.74
N PRO A 30 13.48 9.97 -5.79
CA PRO A 30 13.96 8.60 -5.70
C PRO A 30 13.72 8.05 -4.29
N TYR A 31 13.02 6.92 -4.18
CA TYR A 31 12.75 6.25 -2.91
C TYR A 31 12.75 4.73 -3.07
N PHE A 32 12.97 4.03 -1.96
CA PHE A 32 12.76 2.59 -1.91
C PHE A 32 11.35 2.28 -1.42
N HIS A 33 10.61 1.50 -2.20
CA HIS A 33 9.29 1.01 -1.82
C HIS A 33 9.33 0.25 -0.49
N THR A 34 10.44 -0.43 -0.19
CA THR A 34 10.66 -1.12 1.08
C THR A 34 10.70 -0.18 2.28
N ASP A 35 11.24 1.02 2.12
CA ASP A 35 11.29 2.02 3.19
C ASP A 35 9.92 2.64 3.42
N LEU A 36 9.17 2.89 2.34
CA LEU A 36 7.76 3.28 2.40
C LEU A 36 6.92 2.24 3.16
N PHE A 37 7.08 0.96 2.84
CA PHE A 37 6.35 -0.12 3.54
C PHE A 37 6.76 -0.20 5.02
N LYS A 38 8.06 -0.09 5.31
CA LYS A 38 8.57 -0.12 6.69
C LYS A 38 8.03 1.05 7.52
N PHE A 39 7.96 2.26 6.96
CA PHE A 39 7.37 3.43 7.61
C PHE A 39 5.92 3.20 8.04
N HIS A 40 5.15 2.47 7.22
CA HIS A 40 3.76 2.13 7.51
C HIS A 40 3.59 0.81 8.33
N ASN A 41 4.68 0.22 8.81
CA ASN A 41 4.71 -1.09 9.47
C ASN A 41 4.05 -2.19 8.63
N VAL A 42 4.39 -2.23 7.35
CA VAL A 42 3.89 -3.21 6.37
C VAL A 42 5.04 -4.06 5.87
N SER A 43 4.84 -5.38 5.83
CA SER A 43 5.83 -6.28 5.24
C SER A 43 5.96 -6.04 3.73
N LYS A 44 7.12 -6.39 3.15
CA LYS A 44 7.36 -6.24 1.70
C LYS A 44 6.25 -6.89 0.86
N GLN A 45 5.82 -8.10 1.22
CA GLN A 45 4.77 -8.83 0.48
C GLN A 45 3.42 -8.10 0.54
N GLN A 46 3.04 -7.62 1.72
CA GLN A 46 1.78 -6.87 1.90
C GLN A 46 1.82 -5.52 1.17
N GLY A 47 2.95 -4.81 1.21
CA GLY A 47 3.12 -3.53 0.52
C GLY A 47 2.93 -3.66 -0.99
N TRP A 48 3.52 -4.69 -1.59
CA TRP A 48 3.30 -4.99 -3.02
C TRP A 48 1.87 -5.41 -3.33
N ALA A 49 1.20 -6.13 -2.42
CA ALA A 49 -0.21 -6.46 -2.60
C ALA A 49 -1.09 -5.20 -2.61
N ILE A 50 -0.80 -4.22 -1.74
CA ILE A 50 -1.50 -2.94 -1.66
C ILE A 50 -1.32 -2.13 -2.95
N LEU A 51 -0.10 -2.05 -3.49
CA LEU A 51 0.16 -1.30 -4.72
C LEU A 51 -0.40 -1.99 -5.98
N LYS A 52 -0.55 -3.32 -5.97
CA LYS A 52 -1.12 -4.09 -7.08
C LYS A 52 -2.64 -4.16 -7.08
N GLU A 53 -3.30 -3.82 -5.96
CA GLU A 53 -4.74 -3.71 -5.87
C GLU A 53 -5.20 -2.52 -6.74
N LYS A 54 -5.47 -2.79 -8.03
CA LYS A 54 -6.24 -1.88 -8.87
C LYS A 54 -7.64 -1.81 -8.29
N GLU A 55 -8.09 -0.62 -7.91
CA GLU A 55 -9.49 -0.40 -7.56
C GLU A 55 -10.36 -0.84 -8.76
N PRO A 56 -11.41 -1.65 -8.54
CA PRO A 56 -12.41 -1.84 -9.56
C PRO A 56 -13.09 -0.49 -9.81
N GLU A 57 -13.14 -0.11 -11.08
CA GLU A 57 -13.76 1.11 -11.62
C GLU A 57 -15.26 1.21 -11.28
#